data_AF-A0A0D0PDF1-F1
#
_entry.id   AF-A0A0D0PDF1-F1
#
_cell.length_a   1.000
_cell.length_b   1.000
_cell.length_c   1.000
_cell.angle_alpha   90.00
_cell.angle_beta   90.00
_cell.angle_gamma   90.00
#
_symmetry.space_group_name_H-M   'P 1'
#
loop_
_entity.id
_entity.type
_entity.pdbx_description
1 polymer ?
#
loop_
_entity_poly.entity_id
_entity_poly.type
_entity_poly.pdbx_seq_one_letter_code
_entity_poly.pdbx_strand_id
1 'polypeptide(L)' 'MANAFKSEAFESIHSSAEALLKIGAIDEAAMGEFDEACIGEAPAEIPPAQIE' A
#
# COMPACT_ATOMS: atom_id res chain seq x y z
N MET A 1 -2.37 -8.03 9.21
CA MET A 1 -2.36 -8.56 7.82
C MET A 1 -1.45 -7.64 7.04
N ALA A 2 -0.38 -8.15 6.43
CA ALA A 2 0.48 -7.32 5.60
C ALA A 2 -0.32 -6.96 4.35
N ASN A 3 -0.66 -5.68 4.21
CA ASN A 3 -1.21 -5.12 2.99
C ASN A 3 -0.22 -5.39 1.85
N ALA A 4 -0.52 -6.40 1.02
CA ALA A 4 0.39 -6.81 -0.04
C ALA A 4 0.38 -5.77 -1.16
N PHE A 5 1.55 -5.39 -1.67
CA PHE A 5 1.63 -4.52 -2.84
C PHE A 5 1.05 -5.21 -4.08
N LYS A 6 0.44 -4.43 -4.98
CA LYS A 6 -0.15 -4.94 -6.24
C LYS A 6 0.88 -5.66 -7.12
N SER A 7 2.14 -5.24 -7.06
CA SER A 7 3.29 -5.87 -7.70
C SER A 7 4.60 -5.29 -7.13
N GLU A 8 5.74 -5.91 -7.46
CA GLU A 8 7.08 -5.39 -7.13
C GLU A 8 7.32 -3.97 -7.69
N ALA A 9 6.68 -3.63 -8.81
CA ALA A 9 6.77 -2.28 -9.38
C ALA A 9 6.06 -1.26 -8.48
N PHE A 10 4.89 -1.60 -7.93
CA PHE A 10 4.17 -0.73 -7.00
C PHE A 10 4.89 -0.60 -5.64
N GLU A 11 5.55 -1.66 -5.18
CA GLU A 11 6.43 -1.58 -4.01
C GLU A 11 7.60 -0.62 -4.24
N SER A 12 8.23 -0.67 -5.42
CA SER A 12 9.33 0.23 -5.77
C SER A 12 8.87 1.70 -5.87
N ILE A 13 7.69 1.93 -6.43
CA ILE A 13 7.08 3.27 -6.50
C ILE A 13 6.78 3.79 -5.09
N HIS A 14 6.19 2.96 -4.23
CA HIS A 14 5.90 3.30 -2.84
C HIS A 14 7.18 3.68 -2.07
N SER A 15 8.23 2.88 -2.20
CA SER A 15 9.54 3.17 -1.58
C SER A 15 10.14 4.50 -2.08
N SER A 16 9.92 4.84 -3.35
CA SER A 16 10.32 6.15 -3.89
C SER A 16 9.50 7.29 -3.28
N ALA A 17 8.19 7.10 -3.10
CA ALA A 17 7.31 8.07 -2.43
C ALA A 17 7.70 8.26 -0.95
N GLU A 18 8.09 7.21 -0.24
CA GLU A 18 8.64 7.33 1.13
C GLU A 18 9.89 8.21 1.17
N ALA A 19 10.77 8.08 0.17
CA ALA A 19 11.95 8.93 0.08
C ALA A 19 11.58 10.39 -0.17
N LEU A 20 10.56 10.65 -1.00
CA LEU A 20 10.01 11.98 -1.25
C LEU A 20 9.38 12.60 0.02
N LEU A 21 8.67 11.79 0.81
CA LEU A 21 8.09 12.23 2.09
C LEU A 21 9.20 12.62 3.09
N LYS A 22 10.25 11.81 3.19
CA LYS A 22 11.40 12.06 4.09
C LYS A 22 12.11 13.38 3.81
N ILE A 23 12.16 13.81 2.55
CA ILE A 23 12.75 15.10 2.17
C ILE A 23 11.73 16.25 2.15
N GLY A 24 10.46 15.99 2.50
CA GLY A 24 9.38 16.98 2.51
C GLY A 24 8.91 17.42 1.12
N ALA A 25 9.17 16.63 0.08
CA ALA A 25 8.71 16.92 -1.28
C ALA A 25 7.22 16.58 -1.48
N ILE A 26 6.71 15.65 -0.68
CA ILE A 26 5.27 15.34 -0.55
C ILE A 26 4.89 15.38 0.93
N ASP A 27 3.59 15.54 1.21
CA ASP A 27 3.03 15.49 2.55
C ASP A 27 2.39 14.12 2.87
N GLU A 28 1.93 13.96 4.11
CA GLU A 28 1.29 12.72 4.56
C GLU A 28 -0.02 12.41 3.83
N ALA A 29 -0.73 13.44 3.33
CA ALA A 29 -1.94 13.25 2.55
C ALA A 29 -1.63 12.61 1.19
N ALA A 30 -0.63 13.14 0.49
CA ALA A 30 -0.14 12.57 -0.75
C ALA A 30 0.42 11.15 -0.54
N MET A 31 1.09 10.88 0.59
CA MET A 31 1.55 9.53 0.93
C MET A 31 0.40 8.53 1.05
N GLY A 32 -0.73 8.95 1.63
CA GLY A 32 -1.95 8.14 1.68
C GLY A 32 -2.50 7.78 0.30
N GLU A 33 -2.46 8.72 -0.66
CA GLU A 33 -2.86 8.43 -2.04
C GLU A 33 -1.92 7.41 -2.72
N PHE A 34 -0.62 7.45 -2.41
CA PHE A 34 0.33 6.43 -2.86
C PHE A 34 0.05 5.06 -2.23
N ASP A 35 -0.31 5.02 -0.94
CA ASP A 35 -0.71 3.78 -0.27
C ASP A 35 -1.91 3.14 -0.98
N GLU A 36 -2.97 3.90 -1.24
CA GLU A 36 -4.18 3.42 -1.94
C GLU A 36 -3.86 2.95 -3.38
N ALA A 37 -2.96 3.67 -4.06
CA ALA A 37 -2.55 3.33 -5.41
C ALA A 37 -1.66 2.07 -5.47
N CYS A 38 -0.76 1.87 -4.50
CA CYS A 38 0.27 0.83 -4.53
C CYS A 38 -0.12 -0.47 -3.83
N ILE A 39 -0.89 -0.36 -2.76
CA ILE A 39 -1.32 -1.50 -1.96
C ILE A 39 -2.50 -2.18 -2.66
N GLY A 40 -2.42 -3.50 -2.76
CA GLY A 40 -3.50 -4.34 -3.29
C GLY A 40 -4.71 -4.30 -2.38
N GLU A 41 -5.90 -4.42 -2.96
CA GLU A 41 -7.14 -4.56 -2.19
C GLU A 41 -6.96 -5.70 -1.18
N ALA A 42 -7.33 -5.46 0.08
CA ALA A 42 -7.22 -6.48 1.11
C ALA A 42 -7.97 -7.74 0.62
N PRO A 43 -7.40 -8.95 0.82
CA PRO A 43 -8.09 -10.16 0.40
C PRO A 43 -9.50 -10.13 0.98
N ALA A 44 -10.48 -10.29 0.09
CA ALA A 44 -11.89 -10.24 0.43
C ALA A 44 -12.14 -11.03 1.72
N GLU A 45 -12.84 -10.40 2.65
CA GLU A 45 -13.16 -10.92 3.98
C GLU A 45 -13.55 -12.41 3.86
N ILE A 46 -12.67 -13.31 4.31
CA ILE A 46 -12.92 -14.74 4.23
C ILE A 46 -14.15 -14.99 5.10
N PRO A 47 -15.29 -15.43 4.54
CA PRO A 47 -16.46 -15.67 5.36
C PRO A 47 -16.11 -16.74 6.40
N PRO A 48 -16.56 -16.60 7.65
CA PRO A 48 -16.17 -17.48 8.76
C PRO A 48 -16.48 -18.97 8.53
N ALA A 49 -17.27 -19.29 7.50
CA ALA A 49 -17.59 -20.66 7.08
C ALA A 49 -16.43 -21.45 6.42
N GLN A 50 -15.27 -20.84 6.16
CA GLN A 50 -14.12 -21.52 5.53
C GLN A 50 -12.94 -21.78 6.48
N ILE A 51 -13.11 -21.51 7.77
CA ILE A 51 -12.15 -21.88 8.82
C ILE A 51 -12.64 -23.21 9.43
N GLU A 52 -12.42 -24.32 8.72
CA GLU A 52 -12.60 -25.69 9.25
C GLU A 52 -11.26 -26.31 9.66
#